data_AF-A0A392T7S4-F1
#
_entry.id   AF-A0A392T7S4-F1
#
_cell.length_a   1.000
_cell.length_b   1.000
_cell.length_c   1.000
_cell.angle_alpha   90.00
_cell.angle_beta   90.00
_cell.angle_gamma   90.00
#
_symmetry.space_group_name_H-M   'P 1'
#
loop_
_entity.id
_entity.type
_entity.pdbx_description
1 polymer ?
#
loop_
_entity_poly.entity_id
_entity_poly.type
_entity_poly.pdbx_seq_one_letter_code
_entity_poly.pdbx_strand_id
1 'polypeptide(L)' 'MTAEGVVKELPINIQGNELKVPVFLLPVAGADVILGAAWLATLGPHVADYASLTLKFFLNGKFVTLE' A
#
# COMPACT_ATOMS: atom_id res chain seq x y z
N MET A 1 17.25 -3.46 11.34
CA MET A 1 16.14 -4.32 10.89
C MET A 1 16.59 -4.95 9.58
N THR A 2 16.73 -6.27 9.52
CA THR A 2 17.19 -6.97 8.30
C THR A 2 15.98 -7.67 7.71
N ALA A 3 15.68 -7.43 6.44
CA ALA A 3 14.61 -8.14 5.74
C ALA A 3 15.08 -9.55 5.38
N GLU A 4 14.20 -10.55 5.50
CA GLU A 4 14.47 -11.95 5.14
C GLU A 4 14.34 -12.18 3.63
N GLY A 5 13.66 -11.27 2.94
CA GLY A 5 13.47 -11.34 1.50
C GLY A 5 12.68 -10.15 0.97
N VAL A 6 12.49 -10.14 -0.35
CA VAL A 6 11.69 -9.14 -1.07
C VAL A 6 10.72 -9.85 -2.00
N VAL A 7 9.45 -9.48 -1.91
CA VAL A 7 8.43 -9.84 -2.91
C VAL A 7 8.17 -8.60 -3.75
N LYS A 8 8.48 -8.66 -5.04
CA LYS A 8 8.42 -7.49 -5.93
C LYS A 8 6.99 -7.05 -6.28
N GLU A 9 6.08 -8.01 -6.41
CA GLU A 9 4.69 -7.77 -6.81
C GLU A 9 3.77 -8.66 -5.97
N LEU A 10 3.60 -8.31 -4.70
CA LEU A 10 2.60 -8.98 -3.86
C LEU A 10 1.22 -8.45 -4.26
N PRO A 11 0.30 -9.28 -4.78
CA PRO A 11 -1.08 -8.87 -4.98
C PRO A 11 -1.77 -8.73 -3.62
N ILE A 12 -2.30 -7.55 -3.35
CA ILE A 12 -3.11 -7.28 -2.16
C ILE A 12 -4.47 -6.74 -2.60
N ASN A 13 -5.53 -7.20 -1.97
CA ASN A 13 -6.87 -6.67 -2.19
C ASN A 13 -7.22 -5.72 -1.04
N ILE A 14 -7.37 -4.42 -1.34
CA ILE A 14 -7.80 -3.42 -0.38
C ILE A 14 -9.13 -2.86 -0.85
N GLN A 15 -10.19 -3.11 -0.07
CA GLN A 15 -11.55 -2.59 -0.33
C GLN A 15 -12.02 -2.88 -1.76
N GLY A 16 -11.76 -4.10 -2.26
CA GLY A 16 -12.15 -4.52 -3.61
C GLY A 16 -11.22 -4.05 -4.73
N ASN A 17 -10.12 -3.35 -4.42
CA ASN A 17 -9.11 -2.95 -5.40
C ASN A 17 -7.87 -3.83 -5.26
N GLU A 18 -7.47 -4.49 -6.35
CA GLU A 18 -6.20 -5.20 -6.40
C GLU A 18 -5.06 -4.23 -6.65
N LEU A 19 -4.06 -4.27 -5.77
CA LEU A 19 -2.82 -3.51 -5.85
C LEU A 19 -1.66 -4.49 -5.90
N LYS A 20 -0.67 -4.21 -6.75
CA LYS A 20 0.59 -4.93 -6.75
C LYS A 20 1.63 -4.09 -6.06
N VAL A 21 2.13 -4.58 -4.94
CA VAL A 21 3.03 -3.80 -4.07
C VAL A 21 4.36 -4.52 -3.85
N PRO A 22 5.50 -3.79 -3.89
CA PRO A 22 6.76 -4.35 -3.44
C PRO A 22 6.80 -4.36 -1.91
N VAL A 23 7.11 -5.52 -1.31
CA VAL A 23 7.21 -5.67 0.15
C VAL A 23 8.48 -6.38 0.57
N PHE A 24 8.94 -6.05 1.79
CA PHE A 24 10.01 -6.75 2.47
C PHE A 24 9.41 -7.76 3.45
N LEU A 25 9.95 -8.99 3.46
CA LEU A 25 9.58 -9.99 4.46
C LEU A 25 10.31 -9.68 5.76
N LEU A 26 9.55 -9.48 6.84
CA LEU A 26 10.07 -9.13 8.15
C LEU A 26 9.71 -10.23 9.16
N PRO A 27 10.63 -10.61 10.08
CA PRO A 27 10.37 -11.61 11.11
C PRO A 27 9.63 -10.99 12.30
N VAL A 28 8.47 -10.38 12.04
CA VAL A 28 7.69 -9.65 13.04
C VAL A 28 6.26 -10.18 13.11
N ALA A 29 5.76 -10.39 14.32
CA ALA A 29 4.36 -10.75 14.57
C ALA A 29 3.57 -9.47 14.89
N GLY A 30 2.39 -9.29 14.28
CA GLY A 30 1.46 -8.21 14.64
C GLY A 30 0.64 -7.63 13.50
N ALA A 31 1.08 -7.75 12.24
CA ALA A 31 0.31 -7.35 11.06
C ALA A 31 0.73 -8.18 9.85
N ASP A 32 -0.21 -8.50 8.96
CA ASP A 32 0.07 -9.27 7.75
C ASP A 32 0.87 -8.44 6.73
N VAL A 33 0.54 -7.15 6.59
CA VAL A 33 1.21 -6.21 5.68
C VAL A 33 1.25 -4.81 6.30
N ILE A 34 2.39 -4.13 6.21
CA ILE A 34 2.56 -2.73 6.59
C ILE A 34 2.84 -1.92 5.33
N LEU A 35 1.94 -1.01 4.99
CA LEU A 35 2.06 -0.11 3.84
C LEU A 35 2.59 1.25 4.28
N GLY A 36 3.91 1.43 4.17
CA GLY A 36 4.59 2.66 4.56
C GLY A 36 4.81 3.66 3.43
N ALA A 37 5.65 4.66 3.69
CA ALA A 37 6.00 5.71 2.73
C ALA A 37 6.57 5.20 1.40
N ALA A 38 7.30 4.07 1.41
CA ALA A 38 7.83 3.46 0.19
C ALA A 38 6.70 3.02 -0.76
N TRP A 39 5.59 2.52 -0.24
CA TRP A 39 4.41 2.19 -1.03
C TRP A 39 3.64 3.44 -1.45
N LEU A 40 3.45 4.43 -0.56
CA LEU A 40 2.78 5.68 -0.93
C LEU A 40 3.47 6.37 -2.12
N ALA A 41 4.80 6.30 -2.20
CA ALA A 41 5.57 6.82 -3.31
C ALA A 41 5.26 6.13 -4.66
N THR A 42 4.73 4.89 -4.67
CA THR A 42 4.36 4.18 -5.90
C THR A 42 3.01 4.59 -6.45
N LEU A 43 2.17 5.29 -5.68
CA LEU A 43 0.82 5.70 -6.08
C LEU A 43 0.80 6.90 -7.03
N GLY A 44 1.93 7.59 -7.22
CA GLY A 44 1.97 8.88 -7.90
C GLY A 44 1.27 9.97 -7.08
N PRO A 45 0.72 11.02 -7.73
CA PRO A 45 -0.05 12.05 -7.02
C PRO A 45 -1.23 11.45 -6.27
N HIS A 46 -1.30 11.72 -4.96
CA HIS A 46 -2.35 11.26 -4.08
C HIS A 46 -2.68 12.32 -3.03
N VAL A 47 -3.87 12.22 -2.44
CA VAL A 47 -4.34 13.05 -1.34
C VAL A 47 -4.57 12.16 -0.13
N ALA A 48 -3.83 12.41 0.95
CA ALA A 48 -4.13 11.85 2.26
C ALA A 48 -4.89 12.89 3.06
N ASP A 49 -6.17 12.63 3.34
CA ASP A 49 -6.98 13.45 4.24
C ASP A 49 -6.94 12.81 5.64
N TYR A 50 -6.09 13.37 6.50
CA TYR A 50 -5.91 12.89 7.87
C TYR A 50 -7.09 13.22 8.80
N ALA A 51 -7.97 14.15 8.43
CA ALA A 51 -9.16 14.46 9.21
C ALA A 51 -10.24 13.40 8.97
N SER A 52 -10.42 12.98 7.72
CA SER A 52 -11.36 11.93 7.35
C SER A 52 -10.77 10.51 7.37
N LEU A 53 -9.45 10.39 7.58
CA LEU A 53 -8.68 9.14 7.46
C LEU A 53 -8.79 8.48 6.08
N THR A 54 -8.83 9.28 5.00
CA THR A 54 -8.94 8.75 3.64
C THR A 54 -7.67 8.94 2.81
N LEU A 55 -7.45 8.02 1.88
CA LEU A 55 -6.37 8.10 0.90
C LEU A 55 -6.95 7.98 -0.52
N LYS A 56 -6.83 9.04 -1.30
CA LYS A 56 -7.31 9.09 -2.68
C LYS A 56 -6.17 9.16 -3.68
N PHE A 57 -6.17 8.27 -4.67
CA PHE A 57 -5.15 8.20 -5.72
C PHE A 57 -5.76 7.73 -7.05
N PHE A 58 -5.00 7.87 -8.14
CA PHE A 58 -5.43 7.45 -9.47
C PHE A 58 -4.88 6.06 -9.79
N LEU A 59 -5.75 5.12 -10.12
CA LEU A 59 -5.39 3.73 -10.45
C LEU A 59 -6.21 3.25 -11.64
N ASN A 60 -5.55 2.70 -12.66
CA ASN A 60 -6.21 2.09 -13.82
C ASN A 60 -7.31 2.95 -14.47
N GLY A 61 -7.06 4.25 -14.62
CA GLY A 61 -7.99 5.17 -15.28
C GLY A 61 -9.12 5.71 -14.39
N LYS A 62 -9.15 5.38 -13.09
CA LYS A 62 -10.16 5.84 -12.13
C LYS A 62 -9.55 6.35 -10.84
N PHE A 63 -10.26 7.24 -10.16
CA PHE A 63 -9.92 7.59 -8.77
C PHE A 63 -10.41 6.49 -7.83
N VAL A 64 -9.49 6.02 -6.98
CA VAL A 64 -9.77 5.11 -5.87
C VAL A 64 -9.63 5.91 -4.58
N THR A 65 -10.56 5.71 -3.65
CA THR A 65 -10.49 6.24 -2.28
C THR A 65 -10.48 5.06 -1.33
N LEU A 66 -9.49 5.01 -0.45
CA LEU A 66 -9.42 4.07 0.66
C LEU A 66 -9.84 4.79 1.94
N GLU A 67 -10.67 4.15 2.75
CA GLU A 67 -11.19 4.65 4.04
C GLU A 67 -10.73 3.82 5.25
#